data_AF-A0A7Y5HB26-F1
#
_entry.id   AF-A0A7Y5HB26-F1
#
_cell.length_a   1.000
_cell.length_b   1.000
_cell.length_c   1.000
_cell.angle_alpha   90.00
_cell.angle_beta   90.00
_cell.angle_gamma   90.00
#
_symmetry.space_group_name_H-M   'P 1'
#
loop_
_entity.id
_entity.type
_entity.pdbx_description
1 polymer ?
#
loop_
_entity_poly.entity_id
_entity_poly.type
_entity_poly.pdbx_seq_one_letter_code
_entity_poly.pdbx_strand_id
1 'polypeptide(L)'
;ALPAAAAADGGPGSLQPVAPPSPYEMDDLARRLKAVGDKLEARIEKENRDLAEARGHVEGIRARTSESLAILEKESAAIKDELAGKAADETKVADLTKRIRTEQQKALIKRFVAAEMEKENAKLKADLGLTPEQAAAYDQVAAEMMDKFADVGSSFMDGEANPLKFAELVQENNTKMSAVLSPDQMKQYTDYQQKRWGNRGGGGGGGGGEGAK
;
A
#
# COMPACT_ATOMS: atom_id res chain seq x y z
N ALA A 1 9.14 -30.52 -54.48
CA ALA A 1 9.10 -30.99 -55.87
C ALA A 1 8.70 -29.81 -56.74
N LEU A 2 9.63 -29.31 -57.55
CA LEU A 2 9.39 -28.20 -58.49
C LEU A 2 8.94 -28.78 -59.84
N PRO A 3 7.94 -28.20 -60.53
CA PRO A 3 7.54 -28.67 -61.85
C PRO A 3 8.59 -28.29 -62.90
N ALA A 4 8.95 -29.27 -63.73
CA ALA A 4 9.89 -29.13 -64.84
C ALA A 4 9.30 -28.20 -65.92
N ALA A 5 10.09 -27.18 -66.30
CA ALA A 5 9.78 -26.29 -67.40
C ALA A 5 9.88 -27.04 -68.73
N ALA A 6 8.77 -27.11 -69.47
CA ALA A 6 8.74 -27.60 -70.84
C ALA A 6 9.35 -26.55 -71.76
N ALA A 7 10.48 -26.89 -72.39
CA ALA A 7 11.07 -26.08 -73.46
C ALA A 7 10.16 -26.18 -74.70
N ALA A 8 9.50 -25.08 -75.05
CA ALA A 8 8.76 -24.97 -76.30
C ALA A 8 9.75 -24.75 -77.44
N ASP A 9 9.82 -25.73 -78.34
CA ASP A 9 10.61 -25.75 -79.56
C ASP A 9 10.05 -24.71 -80.55
N GLY A 10 10.71 -23.55 -80.61
CA GLY A 10 10.35 -22.44 -81.48
C GLY A 10 10.96 -22.62 -82.86
N GLY A 11 10.26 -23.32 -83.75
CA GLY A 11 10.61 -23.36 -85.18
C GLY A 11 10.57 -21.95 -85.81
N PRO A 12 11.44 -21.62 -86.78
CA PRO A 12 11.46 -20.33 -87.46
C PRO A 12 10.21 -20.19 -88.35
N GLY A 13 9.12 -19.73 -87.75
CA GLY A 13 7.92 -19.31 -88.46
C GLY A 13 8.28 -18.16 -89.39
N SER A 14 8.12 -18.39 -90.69
CA SER A 14 8.26 -17.37 -91.72
C SER A 14 7.31 -16.21 -91.42
N LEU A 15 7.89 -15.05 -91.10
CA LEU A 15 7.15 -13.82 -90.87
C LEU A 15 6.50 -13.39 -92.18
N GLN A 16 5.25 -13.81 -92.41
CA GLN A 16 4.47 -13.25 -93.48
C GLN A 16 4.21 -11.76 -93.17
N PRO A 17 4.36 -10.86 -94.15
CA PRO A 17 4.06 -9.45 -93.95
C PRO A 17 2.57 -9.31 -93.64
N VAL A 18 2.27 -8.93 -92.40
CA VAL A 18 0.90 -8.63 -91.98
C VAL A 18 0.45 -7.40 -92.79
N ALA A 19 -0.61 -7.57 -93.58
CA ALA A 19 -1.17 -6.47 -94.34
C ALA A 19 -1.56 -5.33 -93.39
N PRO A 20 -1.31 -4.06 -93.76
CA PRO A 20 -1.66 -2.93 -92.91
C PRO A 20 -3.18 -2.93 -92.68
N PRO A 21 -3.64 -2.60 -91.45
CA PRO A 21 -5.05 -2.56 -91.12
C PRO A 21 -5.78 -1.59 -92.06
N SER A 22 -6.97 -1.98 -92.48
CA SER A 22 -7.82 -1.14 -93.32
C SER A 22 -8.24 0.13 -92.56
N PRO A 23 -8.52 1.25 -93.26
CA PRO A 23 -8.97 2.49 -92.61
C PRO A 23 -10.19 2.31 -91.68
N TYR A 24 -11.11 1.40 -92.02
CA TYR A 24 -12.27 1.08 -91.18
C TYR A 24 -11.87 0.39 -89.86
N GLU A 25 -10.86 -0.49 -89.89
CA GLU A 25 -10.33 -1.13 -88.69
C GLU A 25 -9.61 -0.12 -87.80
N MET A 26 -8.96 0.89 -88.38
CA MET A 26 -8.33 1.98 -87.64
C MET A 26 -9.36 2.87 -86.94
N ASP A 27 -10.48 3.19 -87.60
CA ASP A 27 -11.57 3.95 -86.98
C ASP A 27 -12.26 3.19 -85.85
N ASP A 28 -12.50 1.89 -86.02
CA ASP A 28 -13.06 1.05 -84.96
C ASP A 28 -12.09 0.93 -83.78
N LEU A 29 -10.80 0.75 -84.06
CA LEU A 29 -9.75 0.73 -83.03
C LEU A 29 -9.66 2.06 -82.28
N ALA A 30 -9.75 3.20 -82.97
CA ALA A 30 -9.77 4.52 -82.35
C ALA A 30 -11.00 4.70 -81.44
N ARG A 31 -12.20 4.25 -81.86
CA ARG A 31 -13.40 4.28 -81.02
C ARG A 31 -13.27 3.39 -79.79
N ARG A 32 -12.71 2.18 -79.95
CA ARG A 32 -12.46 1.26 -78.82
C ARG A 32 -11.46 1.85 -77.83
N LEU A 33 -10.35 2.42 -78.32
CA LEU A 33 -9.36 3.09 -77.49
C LEU A 33 -9.97 4.26 -76.72
N LYS A 34 -10.76 5.11 -77.39
CA LYS A 34 -11.48 6.20 -76.74
C LYS A 34 -12.42 5.68 -75.66
N ALA A 35 -13.24 4.67 -75.97
CA ALA A 35 -14.18 4.09 -75.00
C ALA A 35 -13.46 3.44 -73.80
N VAL A 36 -12.26 2.87 -74.00
CA VAL A 36 -11.42 2.37 -72.90
C VAL A 36 -10.85 3.53 -72.08
N GLY A 37 -10.41 4.61 -72.74
CA GLY A 37 -9.96 5.85 -72.09
C GLY A 37 -11.05 6.46 -71.21
N ASP A 38 -12.25 6.65 -71.76
CA ASP A 38 -13.40 7.21 -71.02
C ASP A 38 -13.78 6.31 -69.82
N LYS A 39 -13.72 4.98 -69.99
CA LYS A 39 -13.95 4.02 -68.88
C LYS A 39 -12.87 4.10 -67.81
N LEU A 40 -11.60 4.29 -68.21
CA LEU A 40 -10.49 4.39 -67.28
C LEU A 40 -10.59 5.69 -66.48
N GLU A 41 -10.90 6.81 -67.14
CA GLU A 41 -11.08 8.11 -66.50
C GLU A 41 -12.25 8.09 -65.52
N ALA A 42 -13.42 7.56 -65.92
CA ALA A 42 -14.56 7.39 -65.02
C ALA A 42 -14.24 6.49 -63.81
N ARG A 43 -13.40 5.47 -64.00
CA ARG A 43 -12.93 4.61 -62.90
C ARG A 43 -12.00 5.36 -61.96
N ILE A 44 -11.06 6.15 -62.48
CA ILE A 44 -10.14 6.98 -61.68
C ILE A 44 -10.92 8.02 -60.87
N GLU A 45 -11.90 8.69 -61.48
CA GLU A 45 -12.76 9.66 -60.77
C GLU A 45 -13.55 9.01 -59.65
N LYS A 46 -14.10 7.81 -59.89
CA LYS A 46 -14.80 7.04 -58.86
C LYS A 46 -13.85 6.64 -57.72
N GLU A 47 -12.70 6.05 -58.04
CA GLU A 47 -11.71 5.65 -57.03
C GLU A 47 -11.21 6.86 -56.22
N ASN A 48 -11.01 8.02 -56.85
CA ASN A 48 -10.64 9.26 -56.15
C ASN A 48 -11.75 9.76 -55.22
N ARG A 49 -13.03 9.64 -55.61
CA ARG A 49 -14.17 10.00 -54.76
C ARG A 49 -14.26 9.05 -53.56
N ASP A 50 -14.16 7.75 -53.80
CA ASP A 50 -14.20 6.73 -52.74
C ASP A 50 -13.02 6.92 -51.76
N LEU A 51 -11.83 7.29 -52.26
CA LEU A 51 -10.66 7.63 -51.43
C LEU A 51 -10.87 8.92 -50.62
N ALA A 52 -11.52 9.93 -51.19
CA ALA A 52 -11.83 11.17 -50.47
C ALA A 52 -12.84 10.92 -49.33
N GLU A 53 -13.88 10.13 -49.59
CA GLU A 53 -14.85 9.70 -48.57
C GLU A 53 -14.16 8.87 -47.46
N ALA A 54 -13.31 7.91 -47.83
CA ALA A 54 -12.54 7.11 -46.88
C ALA A 54 -11.62 7.98 -46.00
N ARG A 55 -10.95 8.98 -46.59
CA ARG A 55 -10.13 9.95 -45.83
C ARG A 55 -10.98 10.74 -44.83
N GLY A 56 -12.15 11.22 -45.25
CA GLY A 56 -13.09 11.90 -44.35
C GLY A 56 -13.53 11.03 -43.17
N HIS A 57 -13.81 9.74 -43.42
CA HIS A 57 -14.12 8.78 -42.36
C HIS A 57 -12.95 8.57 -41.38
N VAL A 58 -11.72 8.44 -41.89
CA VAL A 58 -10.51 8.28 -41.06
C VAL A 58 -10.26 9.54 -40.21
N GLU A 59 -10.42 10.73 -40.79
CA GLU A 59 -10.31 11.99 -40.05
C GLU A 59 -11.37 12.10 -38.95
N GLY A 60 -12.62 11.71 -39.24
CA GLY A 60 -13.68 11.66 -38.23
C GLY A 60 -13.39 10.66 -37.10
N ILE A 61 -12.83 9.49 -37.41
CA ILE A 61 -12.36 8.54 -36.38
C ILE A 61 -11.24 9.17 -35.56
N ARG A 62 -10.26 9.80 -36.19
CA ARG A 62 -9.13 10.44 -35.50
C ARG A 62 -9.59 11.56 -34.57
N ALA A 63 -10.54 12.38 -34.99
CA ALA A 63 -11.12 13.44 -34.17
C ALA A 63 -11.80 12.87 -32.92
N ARG A 64 -12.65 11.85 -33.07
CA ARG A 64 -13.29 11.17 -31.93
C ARG A 64 -12.28 10.52 -30.99
N THR A 65 -11.25 9.87 -31.53
CA THR A 65 -10.18 9.28 -30.70
C THR A 65 -9.43 10.35 -29.92
N SER A 66 -9.12 11.50 -30.54
CA SER A 66 -8.48 12.63 -29.86
C SER A 66 -9.35 13.20 -28.75
N GLU A 67 -10.66 13.31 -28.98
CA GLU A 67 -11.62 13.78 -27.97
C GLU A 67 -11.72 12.79 -26.80
N SER A 68 -11.82 11.48 -27.08
CA SER A 68 -11.80 10.45 -26.05
C SER A 68 -10.52 10.46 -25.23
N LEU A 69 -9.36 10.68 -25.86
CA LEU A 69 -8.07 10.80 -25.15
C LEU A 69 -8.06 12.03 -24.23
N ALA A 70 -8.55 13.18 -24.70
CA ALA A 70 -8.62 14.39 -23.87
C ALA A 70 -9.57 14.20 -22.66
N ILE A 71 -10.67 13.46 -22.83
CA ILE A 71 -11.58 13.09 -21.73
C ILE A 71 -10.84 12.20 -20.73
N LEU A 72 -10.16 11.15 -21.20
CA LEU A 72 -9.39 10.23 -20.33
C LEU A 72 -8.28 10.95 -19.57
N GLU A 73 -7.57 11.89 -20.21
CA GLU A 73 -6.54 12.69 -19.53
C GLU A 73 -7.15 13.56 -18.42
N LYS A 74 -8.31 14.17 -18.68
CA LYS A 74 -9.03 14.97 -17.67
C LYS A 74 -9.52 14.10 -16.50
N GLU A 75 -10.08 12.92 -16.78
CA GLU A 75 -10.51 11.97 -15.76
C GLU A 75 -9.32 11.44 -14.95
N SER A 76 -8.19 11.14 -15.61
CA SER A 76 -6.96 10.72 -14.96
C SER A 76 -6.42 11.80 -14.02
N ALA A 77 -6.44 13.07 -14.44
CA ALA A 77 -6.06 14.20 -13.60
C ALA A 77 -6.99 14.35 -12.38
N ALA A 78 -8.31 14.24 -12.57
CA ALA A 78 -9.28 14.30 -11.48
C ALA A 78 -9.10 13.14 -10.47
N ILE A 79 -8.86 11.92 -10.96
CA ILE A 79 -8.55 10.75 -10.13
C ILE A 79 -7.24 10.98 -9.35
N LYS A 80 -6.23 11.57 -9.99
CA LYS A 80 -4.96 11.89 -9.35
C LYS A 80 -5.12 12.94 -8.24
N ASP A 81 -5.94 13.96 -8.47
CA ASP A 81 -6.25 14.99 -7.46
C ASP A 81 -7.08 14.39 -6.30
N GLU A 82 -8.04 13.51 -6.60
CA GLU A 82 -8.82 12.79 -5.59
C GLU A 82 -7.95 11.83 -4.76
N LEU A 83 -7.01 11.12 -5.40
CA LEU A 83 -6.03 10.27 -4.74
C LEU A 83 -5.04 11.09 -3.90
N ALA A 84 -4.60 12.25 -4.39
CA ALA A 84 -3.73 13.15 -3.61
C ALA A 84 -4.47 13.71 -2.39
N GLY A 85 -5.76 14.02 -2.51
CA GLY A 85 -6.64 14.38 -1.40
C GLY A 85 -6.81 13.25 -0.38
N LYS A 86 -7.01 12.01 -0.88
CA LYS A 86 -7.16 10.81 -0.03
C LYS A 86 -5.86 10.37 0.64
N ALA A 87 -4.70 10.56 0.01
CA ALA A 87 -3.40 10.25 0.61
C ALA A 87 -3.07 11.16 1.82
N ALA A 88 -3.57 12.40 1.82
CA ALA A 88 -3.52 13.29 2.98
C ALA A 88 -4.46 12.86 4.13
N ASP A 89 -5.52 12.10 3.81
CA ASP A 89 -6.41 11.49 4.80
C ASP A 89 -5.92 10.10 5.26
N GLU A 90 -5.19 9.35 4.42
CA GLU A 90 -4.66 8.02 4.78
C GLU A 90 -3.62 8.11 5.90
N THR A 91 -2.80 9.17 5.91
CA THR A 91 -1.87 9.46 7.02
C THR A 91 -2.61 9.82 8.31
N LYS A 92 -3.69 10.62 8.23
CA LYS A 92 -4.53 10.93 9.40
C LYS A 92 -5.30 9.71 9.90
N VAL A 93 -5.80 8.86 9.01
CA VAL A 93 -6.48 7.60 9.34
C VAL A 93 -5.49 6.61 9.93
N ALA A 94 -4.26 6.53 9.43
CA ALA A 94 -3.20 5.71 10.01
C ALA A 94 -2.84 6.20 11.43
N ASP A 95 -2.71 7.52 11.64
CA ASP A 95 -2.45 8.10 12.96
C ASP A 95 -3.62 7.92 13.93
N LEU A 96 -4.86 8.10 13.48
CA LEU A 96 -6.06 7.83 14.27
C LEU A 96 -6.18 6.33 14.60
N THR A 97 -5.88 5.45 13.65
CA THR A 97 -5.90 3.99 13.85
C THR A 97 -4.81 3.56 14.83
N LYS A 98 -3.61 4.15 14.75
CA LYS A 98 -2.55 3.98 15.75
C LYS A 98 -3.03 4.44 17.12
N ARG A 99 -3.57 5.66 17.25
CA ARG A 99 -4.09 6.20 18.52
C ARG A 99 -5.18 5.32 19.12
N ILE A 100 -6.17 4.92 18.32
CA ILE A 100 -7.27 4.04 18.77
C ILE A 100 -6.71 2.69 19.22
N ARG A 101 -5.76 2.11 18.47
CA ARG A 101 -5.12 0.84 18.85
C ARG A 101 -4.32 1.00 20.15
N THR A 102 -3.54 2.06 20.32
CA THR A 102 -2.77 2.33 21.53
C THR A 102 -3.70 2.52 22.74
N GLU A 103 -4.79 3.26 22.60
CA GLU A 103 -5.77 3.46 23.69
C GLU A 103 -6.51 2.15 24.05
N GLN A 104 -6.90 1.35 23.06
CA GLN A 104 -7.47 0.02 23.30
C GLN A 104 -6.47 -0.94 23.96
N GLN A 105 -5.20 -0.90 23.55
CA GLN A 105 -4.12 -1.66 24.18
C GLN A 105 -3.86 -1.22 25.62
N LYS A 106 -3.82 0.10 25.89
CA LYS A 106 -3.74 0.65 27.25
C LYS A 106 -4.90 0.17 28.10
N ALA A 107 -6.13 0.20 27.60
CA ALA A 107 -7.30 -0.27 28.34
C ALA A 107 -7.24 -1.79 28.64
N LEU A 108 -6.76 -2.59 27.69
CA LEU A 108 -6.55 -4.03 27.90
C LEU A 108 -5.46 -4.30 28.93
N ILE A 109 -4.30 -3.64 28.80
CA ILE A 109 -3.20 -3.74 29.77
C ILE A 109 -3.69 -3.30 31.15
N LYS A 110 -4.40 -2.16 31.26
CA LYS A 110 -5.01 -1.72 32.52
C LYS A 110 -5.92 -2.78 33.12
N ARG A 111 -6.78 -3.45 32.32
CA ARG A 111 -7.68 -4.50 32.83
C ARG A 111 -6.94 -5.76 33.30
N PHE A 112 -5.99 -6.26 32.52
CA PHE A 112 -5.22 -7.45 32.90
C PHE A 112 -4.30 -7.19 34.08
N VAL A 113 -3.58 -6.06 34.05
CA VAL A 113 -2.68 -5.66 35.14
C VAL A 113 -3.48 -5.28 36.38
N ALA A 114 -4.63 -4.61 36.30
CA ALA A 114 -5.45 -4.29 37.47
C ALA A 114 -5.91 -5.54 38.21
N ALA A 115 -6.46 -6.53 37.50
CA ALA A 115 -6.98 -7.74 38.15
C ALA A 115 -5.87 -8.58 38.82
N GLU A 116 -4.67 -8.60 38.23
CA GLU A 116 -3.51 -9.28 38.82
C GLU A 116 -2.94 -8.47 39.99
N MET A 117 -2.81 -7.15 39.83
CA MET A 117 -2.36 -6.22 40.86
C MET A 117 -3.31 -6.18 42.07
N GLU A 118 -4.62 -6.26 41.88
CA GLU A 118 -5.59 -6.29 42.98
C GLU A 118 -5.36 -7.51 43.89
N LYS A 119 -5.12 -8.69 43.29
CA LYS A 119 -4.84 -9.92 44.05
C LYS A 119 -3.51 -9.82 44.79
N GLU A 120 -2.48 -9.31 44.12
CA GLU A 120 -1.16 -9.14 44.73
C GLU A 120 -1.17 -8.07 45.82
N ASN A 121 -1.84 -6.95 45.60
CA ASN A 121 -2.01 -5.88 46.58
C ASN A 121 -2.80 -6.37 47.78
N ALA A 122 -3.85 -7.17 47.58
CA ALA A 122 -4.58 -7.76 48.71
C ALA A 122 -3.65 -8.64 49.58
N LYS A 123 -2.81 -9.46 48.95
CA LYS A 123 -1.82 -10.28 49.66
C LYS A 123 -0.77 -9.42 50.36
N LEU A 124 -0.22 -8.42 49.67
CA LEU A 124 0.80 -7.53 50.22
C LEU A 124 0.27 -6.71 51.40
N LYS A 125 -0.97 -6.19 51.32
CA LYS A 125 -1.63 -5.50 52.42
C LYS A 125 -1.79 -6.40 53.66
N ALA A 126 -2.10 -7.68 53.44
CA ALA A 126 -2.17 -8.67 54.52
C ALA A 126 -0.79 -8.99 55.11
N ASP A 127 0.23 -9.19 54.28
CA ASP A 127 1.61 -9.49 54.70
C ASP A 127 2.22 -8.31 55.48
N LEU A 128 1.92 -7.06 55.09
CA LEU A 128 2.34 -5.83 55.77
C LEU A 128 1.55 -5.56 57.07
N GLY A 129 0.46 -6.29 57.32
CA GLY A 129 -0.41 -6.08 58.47
C GLY A 129 -1.02 -4.68 58.53
N LEU A 130 -1.46 -4.14 57.38
CA LEU A 130 -2.00 -2.77 57.33
C LEU A 130 -3.30 -2.62 58.13
N THR A 131 -3.43 -1.50 58.84
CA THR A 131 -4.72 -1.08 59.40
C THR A 131 -5.71 -0.70 58.28
N PRO A 132 -7.03 -0.68 58.54
CA PRO A 132 -8.01 -0.30 57.52
C PRO A 132 -7.77 1.10 56.93
N GLU A 133 -7.35 2.06 57.75
CA GLU A 133 -7.04 3.43 57.32
C GLU A 133 -5.79 3.46 56.41
N GLN A 134 -4.73 2.73 56.79
CA GLN A 134 -3.53 2.60 55.95
C GLN A 134 -3.81 1.85 54.65
N ALA A 135 -4.66 0.82 54.68
CA ALA A 135 -5.04 0.07 53.48
C ALA A 135 -5.79 0.96 52.48
N ALA A 136 -6.71 1.82 52.95
CA ALA A 136 -7.41 2.77 52.10
C ALA A 136 -6.46 3.82 51.49
N ALA A 137 -5.55 4.37 52.29
CA ALA A 137 -4.54 5.32 51.81
C ALA A 137 -3.55 4.67 50.83
N TYR A 138 -3.17 3.41 51.08
CA TYR A 138 -2.35 2.61 50.17
C TYR A 138 -3.04 2.43 48.82
N ASP A 139 -4.33 2.06 48.82
CA ASP A 139 -5.11 1.85 47.60
C ASP A 139 -5.23 3.14 46.78
N GLN A 140 -5.38 4.29 47.44
CA GLN A 140 -5.40 5.59 46.77
C GLN A 140 -4.06 5.91 46.09
N VAL A 141 -2.93 5.70 46.79
CA VAL A 141 -1.59 5.92 46.21
C VAL A 141 -1.34 4.93 45.06
N ALA A 142 -1.69 3.66 45.24
CA ALA A 142 -1.52 2.63 44.22
C ALA A 142 -2.32 2.94 42.96
N ALA A 143 -3.57 3.40 43.09
CA ALA A 143 -4.40 3.79 41.95
C ALA A 143 -3.82 4.99 41.19
N GLU A 144 -3.40 6.05 41.89
CA GLU A 144 -2.80 7.22 41.26
C GLU A 144 -1.50 6.86 40.50
N MET A 145 -0.65 6.05 41.13
CA MET A 145 0.62 5.65 40.51
C MET A 145 0.42 4.65 39.36
N MET A 146 -0.61 3.80 39.42
CA MET A 146 -0.90 2.84 38.34
C MET A 146 -1.17 3.56 37.01
N ASP A 147 -1.92 4.66 37.03
CA ASP A 147 -2.18 5.44 35.82
C ASP A 147 -0.89 6.03 35.24
N LYS A 148 -0.03 6.60 36.08
CA LYS A 148 1.27 7.15 35.64
C LYS A 148 2.21 6.06 35.11
N PHE A 149 2.27 4.91 35.77
CA PHE A 149 3.05 3.76 35.30
C PHE A 149 2.50 3.18 34.00
N ALA A 150 1.18 3.18 33.79
CA ALA A 150 0.57 2.74 32.53
C ALA A 150 0.94 3.69 31.37
N ASP A 151 0.96 5.00 31.61
CA ASP A 151 1.36 5.98 30.60
C ASP A 151 2.84 5.83 30.20
N VAL A 152 3.73 5.66 31.19
CA VAL A 152 5.14 5.39 30.92
C VAL A 152 5.33 4.02 30.27
N GLY A 153 4.61 2.98 30.72
CA GLY A 153 4.64 1.65 30.11
C GLY A 153 4.20 1.65 28.64
N SER A 154 3.23 2.48 28.27
CA SER A 154 2.83 2.67 26.87
C SER A 154 3.97 3.27 26.04
N SER A 155 4.70 4.26 26.57
CA SER A 155 5.79 4.89 25.81
C SER A 155 6.97 3.94 25.56
N PHE A 156 7.18 2.94 26.44
CA PHE A 156 8.15 1.86 26.19
C PHE A 156 7.77 0.99 24.98
N MET A 157 6.47 0.73 24.75
CA MET A 157 6.00 -0.06 23.62
C MET A 157 6.14 0.70 22.28
N ASP A 158 6.05 2.04 22.34
CA ASP A 158 6.21 2.93 21.19
C ASP A 158 7.69 3.21 20.84
N GLY A 159 8.64 2.61 21.57
CA GLY A 159 10.08 2.80 21.36
C GLY A 159 10.65 4.10 21.95
N GLU A 160 9.82 4.91 22.59
CA GLU A 160 10.19 6.12 23.34
C GLU A 160 10.43 5.79 24.82
N ALA A 161 11.27 4.78 25.06
CA ALA A 161 11.65 4.38 26.40
C ALA A 161 12.36 5.52 27.13
N ASN A 162 11.76 6.05 28.21
CA ASN A 162 12.39 7.06 29.06
C ASN A 162 12.66 6.47 30.46
N PRO A 163 13.84 5.84 30.66
CA PRO A 163 14.17 5.22 31.94
C PRO A 163 14.28 6.24 33.09
N LEU A 164 14.56 7.52 32.79
CA LEU A 164 14.58 8.58 33.79
C LEU A 164 13.18 8.85 34.33
N LYS A 165 12.18 8.99 33.46
CA LYS A 165 10.76 9.15 33.88
C LYS A 165 10.29 7.97 34.72
N PHE A 166 10.68 6.75 34.37
CA PHE A 166 10.34 5.58 35.18
C PHE A 166 10.98 5.65 36.57
N ALA A 167 12.27 6.01 36.66
CA ALA A 167 12.96 6.17 37.94
C ALA A 167 12.33 7.27 38.81
N GLU A 168 11.93 8.40 38.20
CA GLU A 168 11.20 9.48 38.87
C GLU A 168 9.86 9.00 39.44
N LEU A 169 9.08 8.25 38.68
CA LEU A 169 7.82 7.67 39.17
C LEU A 169 8.03 6.67 40.30
N VAL A 170 9.09 5.86 40.25
CA VAL A 170 9.43 4.94 41.35
C VAL A 170 9.76 5.73 42.62
N GLN A 171 10.53 6.81 42.49
CA GLN A 171 10.82 7.70 43.63
C GLN A 171 9.56 8.35 44.18
N GLU A 172 8.70 8.90 43.30
CA GLU A 172 7.43 9.51 43.70
C GLU A 172 6.54 8.51 44.45
N ASN A 173 6.43 7.28 43.92
CA ASN A 173 5.68 6.20 44.56
C ASN A 173 6.24 5.90 45.96
N ASN A 174 7.56 5.76 46.08
CA ASN A 174 8.20 5.44 47.36
C ASN A 174 8.00 6.57 48.38
N THR A 175 8.08 7.83 47.95
CA THR A 175 7.79 8.97 48.82
C THR A 175 6.36 8.93 49.33
N LYS A 176 5.38 8.72 48.43
CA LYS A 176 3.96 8.63 48.82
C LYS A 176 3.68 7.43 49.73
N MET A 177 4.26 6.26 49.42
CA MET A 177 4.10 5.06 50.25
C MET A 177 4.74 5.25 51.64
N SER A 178 5.87 5.94 51.75
CA SER A 178 6.51 6.20 53.05
C SER A 178 5.70 7.13 53.97
N ALA A 179 4.75 7.91 53.43
CA ALA A 179 3.82 8.71 54.22
C ALA A 179 2.67 7.87 54.81
N VAL A 180 2.40 6.69 54.25
CA VAL A 180 1.30 5.80 54.67
C VAL A 180 1.82 4.63 55.51
N LEU A 181 2.98 4.11 55.15
CA LEU A 181 3.59 2.92 55.74
C LEU A 181 4.57 3.30 56.85
N SER A 182 4.64 2.47 57.90
CA SER A 182 5.72 2.58 58.88
C SER A 182 7.09 2.27 58.25
N PRO A 183 8.23 2.65 58.86
CA PRO A 183 9.55 2.32 58.32
C PRO A 183 9.77 0.82 58.06
N ASP A 184 9.29 -0.04 58.96
CA ASP A 184 9.39 -1.49 58.83
C ASP A 184 8.52 -2.02 57.66
N GLN A 185 7.30 -1.50 57.53
CA GLN A 185 6.40 -1.83 56.41
C GLN A 185 6.97 -1.33 55.07
N MET A 186 7.56 -0.13 55.06
CA MET A 186 8.17 0.45 53.85
C MET A 186 9.39 -0.36 53.40
N LYS A 187 10.18 -0.89 54.34
CA LYS A 187 11.27 -1.82 54.02
C LYS A 187 10.74 -3.10 53.37
N GLN A 188 9.75 -3.74 53.98
CA GLN A 188 9.11 -4.94 53.41
C GLN A 188 8.51 -4.69 52.02
N TYR A 189 7.86 -3.54 51.84
CA TYR A 189 7.33 -3.09 50.55
C TYR A 189 8.44 -2.92 49.51
N THR A 190 9.55 -2.28 49.88
CA THR A 190 10.69 -2.06 48.99
C THR A 190 11.36 -3.38 48.59
N ASP A 191 11.56 -4.29 49.54
CA ASP A 191 12.12 -5.63 49.30
C ASP A 191 11.21 -6.44 48.37
N TYR A 192 9.88 -6.36 48.55
CA TYR A 192 8.90 -6.96 47.68
C TYR A 192 8.99 -6.41 46.24
N GLN A 193 9.06 -5.08 46.08
CA GLN A 193 9.24 -4.44 44.77
C GLN A 193 10.56 -4.87 44.13
N GLN A 194 11.68 -4.85 44.86
CA GLN A 194 12.98 -5.30 44.32
C GLN A 194 12.94 -6.77 43.88
N LYS A 195 12.30 -7.66 44.63
CA LYS A 195 12.15 -9.07 44.24
C LYS A 195 11.31 -9.23 42.98
N ARG A 196 10.23 -8.45 42.86
CA ARG A 196 9.30 -8.51 41.73
C ARG A 196 9.94 -7.99 40.43
N TRP A 197 10.65 -6.87 40.51
CA TRP A 197 11.22 -6.21 39.33
C TRP A 197 12.66 -6.65 39.04
N GLY A 198 13.44 -6.95 40.08
CA GLY A 198 14.84 -7.39 39.97
C GLY A 198 14.99 -8.75 39.30
N ASN A 199 14.03 -9.66 39.46
CA ASN A 199 14.06 -10.95 38.77
C ASN A 199 13.68 -10.90 37.29
N ARG A 200 13.24 -9.74 36.76
CA ARG A 200 12.92 -9.59 35.32
C ARG A 200 14.08 -9.05 34.48
N GLY A 201 15.15 -8.53 35.10
CA GLY A 201 16.27 -7.88 34.39
C GLY A 201 17.54 -8.72 34.23
N GLY A 202 17.60 -9.95 34.74
CA GLY A 202 18.85 -10.72 34.85
C GLY A 202 18.75 -12.23 34.61
N GLY A 203 17.70 -12.70 33.93
CA GLY A 203 17.46 -14.12 33.66
C GLY A 203 18.13 -14.65 32.38
N GLY A 204 19.22 -14.05 31.91
CA GLY A 204 19.91 -14.43 30.68
C GLY A 204 21.42 -14.34 30.81
N GLY A 205 22.05 -15.43 31.26
CA GLY A 205 23.51 -15.60 31.19
C GLY A 205 24.15 -15.95 32.52
N GLY A 206 24.24 -17.24 32.85
CA GLY A 206 24.99 -17.71 34.02
C GLY A 206 24.66 -19.13 34.43
N GLY A 207 24.76 -20.09 33.52
CA GLY A 207 24.40 -21.48 33.81
C GLY A 207 24.96 -22.48 32.80
N GLY A 208 26.18 -22.28 32.33
CA GLY A 208 27.00 -23.31 31.69
C GLY A 208 28.37 -23.22 32.36
N GLY A 209 28.70 -24.10 33.29
CA GLY A 209 29.20 -25.42 32.93
C GLY A 209 30.62 -25.52 33.48
N GLU A 210 30.77 -25.44 34.81
CA GLU A 210 32.01 -25.82 35.49
C GLU A 210 31.97 -27.35 35.63
N GLY A 211 32.53 -28.02 34.63
CA GLY A 211 32.49 -29.47 34.49
C GLY A 211 33.58 -29.96 33.56
N ALA A 212 34.84 -29.70 33.90
CA ALA A 212 35.99 -30.45 33.41
C ALA A 212 37.06 -30.49 34.50
N LYS A 213 36.96 -31.52 35.34
CA LYS A 213 38.12 -32.21 35.92
C LYS A 213 38.40 -33.42 35.04
#